data_AF-A0A8C6UR10-F1
#
_entry.id   AF-A0A8C6UR10-F1
#
_cell.length_a   1.000
_cell.length_b   1.000
_cell.length_c   1.000
_cell.angle_alpha   90.00
_cell.angle_beta   90.00
_cell.angle_gamma   90.00
#
_symmetry.space_group_name_H-M   'P 1'
#
loop_
_entity.id
_entity.type
_entity.pdbx_description
1 polymer ?
#
loop_
_entity_poly.entity_id
_entity_poly.type
_entity_poly.pdbx_seq_one_letter_code
_entity_poly.pdbx_strand_id
1 'polypeptide(L)'
;MSSFRKALKSRQRNHHERSQPGSRKHLGLLEKKKDYKLRADDYHKKQNTIAALRKKALDKNPDEFYFKMINSQLKDGVHVAKKSTDEEMTEEQKKIMRTQDIKYIEMKRVAEAKKIERLKGELHLLEADDRPKNKHTFFVDSKKEVQSFDLASHLNTVPELVDRVFNRPTIDTLKSKRIQGATDPKSVEKLGKQRKRQYKILCQRIDREKKMFVISEKIQTRKDLQDKRKKVKVKNETNTSAAVYKFEAKRQR
;
A
#
# COMPACT_ATOMS: atom_id res chain seq x y z
N MET A 1 7.52 -68.21 -34.27
CA MET A 1 8.85 -67.99 -33.66
C MET A 1 9.16 -66.49 -33.54
N SER A 2 8.66 -65.83 -32.49
CA SER A 2 8.86 -64.39 -32.21
C SER A 2 9.97 -64.10 -31.18
N SER A 3 10.56 -65.14 -30.59
CA SER A 3 11.57 -65.08 -29.53
C SER A 3 12.92 -64.52 -30.00
N PHE A 4 13.42 -64.95 -31.17
CA PHE A 4 14.71 -64.46 -31.71
C PHE A 4 14.63 -63.09 -32.39
N ARG A 5 13.43 -62.61 -32.74
CA ARG A 5 13.24 -61.31 -33.40
C ARG A 5 13.53 -60.14 -32.46
N LYS A 6 13.23 -60.30 -31.16
CA LYS A 6 13.54 -59.29 -30.12
C LYS A 6 15.05 -59.22 -29.83
N ALA A 7 15.74 -60.37 -29.81
CA ALA A 7 17.19 -60.46 -29.62
C ALA A 7 17.98 -59.88 -30.81
N LEU A 8 17.46 -60.02 -32.05
CA LEU A 8 18.04 -59.34 -33.21
C LEU A 8 17.77 -57.82 -33.20
N LYS A 9 16.57 -57.41 -32.74
CA LYS A 9 16.22 -55.99 -32.59
C LYS A 9 16.96 -55.28 -31.47
N SER A 10 17.41 -55.97 -30.42
CA SER A 10 18.21 -55.35 -29.36
C SER A 10 19.59 -54.88 -29.85
N ARG A 11 20.10 -55.49 -30.93
CA ARG A 11 21.32 -55.04 -31.64
C ARG A 11 21.04 -53.96 -32.70
N GLN A 12 19.77 -53.65 -32.99
CA GLN A 12 19.41 -52.65 -33.99
C GLN A 12 19.50 -51.24 -33.37
N ARG A 13 20.22 -50.33 -34.04
CA ARG A 13 20.34 -48.95 -33.58
C ARG A 13 19.00 -48.22 -33.73
N ASN A 14 18.58 -47.52 -32.68
CA ASN A 14 17.41 -46.66 -32.72
C ASN A 14 17.68 -45.46 -33.64
N HIS A 15 16.76 -45.18 -34.56
CA HIS A 15 16.79 -43.97 -35.36
C HIS A 15 16.32 -42.79 -34.52
N HIS A 16 17.22 -41.81 -34.36
CA HIS A 16 16.93 -40.59 -33.58
C HIS A 16 16.36 -39.50 -34.50
N GLU A 17 15.46 -38.69 -33.94
CA GLU A 17 14.88 -37.56 -34.66
C GLU A 17 15.88 -36.39 -34.75
N ARG A 18 15.92 -35.72 -35.91
CA ARG A 18 16.77 -34.52 -36.10
C ARG A 18 16.13 -33.27 -35.49
N SER A 19 16.96 -32.40 -34.93
CA SER A 19 16.57 -31.07 -34.45
C SER A 19 16.29 -30.08 -35.60
N GLN A 20 15.73 -28.92 -35.26
CA GLN A 20 15.58 -27.77 -36.18
C GLN A 20 16.97 -27.21 -36.55
N PRO A 21 17.24 -26.85 -37.83
CA PRO A 21 18.50 -26.21 -38.21
C PRO A 21 18.72 -24.89 -37.46
N GLY A 22 19.98 -24.59 -37.13
CA GLY A 22 20.35 -23.44 -36.30
C GLY A 22 19.83 -22.09 -36.83
N SER A 23 19.88 -21.87 -38.15
CA SER A 23 19.38 -20.65 -38.80
C SER A 23 17.88 -20.44 -38.64
N ARG A 24 17.10 -21.52 -38.46
CA ARG A 24 15.63 -21.49 -38.32
C ARG A 24 15.16 -21.76 -36.89
N LYS A 25 16.06 -21.75 -35.92
CA LYS A 25 15.72 -21.97 -34.50
C LYS A 25 14.72 -20.92 -33.97
N HIS A 26 14.71 -19.72 -34.54
CA HIS A 26 13.76 -18.65 -34.20
C HIS A 26 12.29 -18.99 -34.50
N LEU A 27 12.01 -19.94 -35.40
CA LEU A 27 10.66 -20.40 -35.74
C LEU A 27 10.11 -21.44 -34.76
N GLY A 28 10.90 -21.82 -33.75
CA GLY A 28 10.52 -22.85 -32.78
C GLY A 28 10.84 -24.27 -33.25
N LEU A 29 10.17 -25.24 -32.62
CA LEU A 29 10.41 -26.67 -32.82
C LEU A 29 10.03 -27.10 -34.25
N LEU A 30 10.88 -27.91 -34.88
CA LEU A 30 10.56 -28.52 -36.17
C LEU A 30 9.57 -29.67 -35.98
N GLU A 31 8.30 -29.39 -36.24
CA GLU A 31 7.21 -30.37 -36.14
C GLU A 31 7.49 -31.63 -36.96
N LYS A 32 7.24 -32.78 -36.36
CA LYS A 32 7.34 -34.10 -36.99
C LYS A 32 5.95 -34.68 -37.23
N LYS A 33 5.89 -35.87 -37.85
CA LYS A 33 4.62 -36.52 -38.17
C LYS A 33 3.74 -36.75 -36.94
N LYS A 34 4.33 -37.02 -35.77
CA LYS A 34 3.60 -37.17 -34.50
C LYS A 34 2.91 -35.87 -34.08
N ASP A 35 3.63 -34.75 -34.17
CA ASP A 35 3.13 -33.41 -33.80
C ASP A 35 2.06 -32.96 -34.80
N TYR A 36 2.29 -33.19 -36.10
CA TYR A 36 1.29 -32.95 -37.14
C TYR A 36 -0.02 -33.71 -36.86
N LYS A 37 0.06 -34.98 -36.45
CA LYS A 37 -1.12 -35.79 -36.14
C LYS A 37 -1.91 -35.16 -34.99
N LEU A 38 -1.24 -34.79 -33.90
CA LEU A 38 -1.89 -34.14 -32.76
C LEU A 38 -2.56 -32.82 -33.15
N ARG A 39 -1.90 -32.00 -33.98
CA ARG A 39 -2.46 -30.74 -34.48
C ARG A 39 -3.67 -30.97 -35.40
N ALA A 40 -3.57 -31.93 -36.32
CA ALA A 40 -4.67 -32.26 -37.22
C ALA A 40 -5.89 -32.78 -36.46
N ASP A 41 -5.67 -33.68 -35.49
CA ASP A 41 -6.73 -34.23 -34.66
C ASP A 41 -7.41 -33.13 -33.82
N ASP A 42 -6.64 -32.21 -33.23
CA ASP A 42 -7.18 -31.04 -32.51
C ASP A 42 -7.99 -30.10 -33.43
N TYR A 43 -7.46 -29.80 -34.62
CA TYR A 43 -8.15 -28.97 -35.61
C TYR A 43 -9.48 -29.60 -36.03
N HIS A 44 -9.50 -30.89 -36.36
CA HIS A 44 -10.72 -31.59 -36.73
C HIS A 44 -11.71 -31.68 -35.57
N LYS A 45 -11.26 -31.88 -34.32
CA LYS A 45 -12.13 -31.81 -33.14
C LYS A 45 -12.81 -30.44 -33.03
N LYS A 46 -12.05 -29.36 -33.16
CA LYS A 46 -12.58 -27.98 -33.13
C LYS A 46 -13.58 -27.74 -34.27
N GLN A 47 -13.24 -28.13 -35.49
CA GLN A 47 -14.15 -28.02 -36.65
C GLN A 47 -15.46 -28.77 -36.41
N ASN A 48 -15.39 -30.02 -35.92
CA ASN A 48 -16.57 -30.82 -35.61
C ASN A 48 -17.43 -30.16 -34.51
N THR A 49 -16.80 -29.58 -33.48
CA THR A 49 -17.53 -28.87 -32.42
C THR A 49 -18.22 -27.60 -32.94
N ILE A 50 -17.56 -26.83 -33.81
CA ILE A 50 -18.14 -25.62 -34.42
C ILE A 50 -19.30 -26.01 -35.33
N ALA A 51 -19.16 -27.06 -36.13
CA ALA A 51 -20.23 -27.56 -36.99
C ALA A 51 -21.46 -28.00 -36.17
N ALA A 52 -21.25 -28.72 -35.06
CA ALA A 52 -22.31 -29.11 -34.15
C ALA A 52 -23.00 -27.90 -33.48
N LEU A 53 -22.23 -26.89 -33.04
CA LEU A 53 -22.78 -25.66 -32.47
C LEU A 53 -23.58 -24.84 -33.50
N ARG A 54 -23.09 -24.75 -34.75
CA ARG A 54 -23.82 -24.11 -35.86
C ARG A 54 -25.15 -24.81 -36.13
N LYS A 55 -25.15 -26.14 -36.18
CA LYS A 55 -26.38 -26.92 -36.34
C LYS A 55 -27.37 -26.64 -35.20
N LYS A 56 -26.91 -26.67 -33.94
CA LYS A 56 -27.75 -26.33 -32.78
C LYS A 56 -28.31 -24.89 -32.84
N ALA A 57 -27.54 -23.94 -33.36
CA ALA A 57 -28.00 -22.56 -33.51
C ALA A 57 -29.04 -22.42 -34.63
N LEU A 58 -28.93 -23.19 -35.72
CA LEU A 58 -29.91 -23.24 -36.81
C LEU A 58 -31.21 -23.94 -36.39
N ASP A 59 -31.09 -25.05 -35.65
CA ASP A 59 -32.22 -25.85 -35.17
C ASP A 59 -32.89 -25.23 -33.91
N LYS A 60 -32.53 -24.00 -33.53
CA LYS A 60 -33.02 -23.36 -32.30
C LYS A 60 -34.49 -22.96 -32.44
N ASN A 61 -35.32 -23.37 -31.48
CA ASN A 61 -36.71 -22.91 -31.38
C ASN A 61 -36.75 -21.48 -30.80
N PRO A 62 -37.31 -20.47 -31.50
CA PRO A 62 -37.42 -19.11 -30.98
C PRO A 62 -38.31 -18.99 -29.74
N ASP A 63 -39.26 -19.92 -29.54
CA ASP A 63 -40.22 -19.89 -28.44
C ASP A 63 -39.78 -20.75 -27.24
N GLU A 64 -38.51 -21.22 -27.21
CA GLU A 64 -38.02 -22.01 -26.09
C GLU A 64 -37.96 -21.20 -24.79
N PHE A 65 -38.52 -21.75 -23.72
CA PHE A 65 -38.47 -21.13 -22.39
C PHE A 65 -37.87 -22.08 -21.36
N TYR A 66 -36.78 -21.64 -20.75
CA TYR A 66 -36.16 -22.28 -19.60
C TYR A 66 -36.28 -21.38 -18.37
N PHE A 67 -36.62 -21.92 -17.20
CA PHE A 67 -36.75 -21.15 -15.96
C PHE A 67 -35.48 -20.35 -15.59
N LYS A 68 -34.30 -20.79 -16.02
CA LYS A 68 -33.03 -20.06 -15.81
C LYS A 68 -32.95 -18.75 -16.62
N MET A 69 -33.77 -18.57 -17.65
CA MET A 69 -33.85 -17.32 -18.42
C MET A 69 -34.38 -16.16 -17.58
N ILE A 70 -35.11 -16.43 -16.49
CA ILE A 70 -35.57 -15.40 -15.54
C ILE A 70 -34.37 -14.73 -14.82
N ASN A 71 -33.35 -15.53 -14.50
CA ASN A 71 -32.19 -15.11 -13.70
C ASN A 71 -30.92 -14.92 -14.53
N SER A 72 -31.01 -14.93 -15.85
CA SER A 72 -29.88 -14.69 -16.74
C SER A 72 -30.23 -13.69 -17.82
N GLN A 73 -29.24 -12.89 -18.21
CA GLN A 73 -29.44 -11.82 -19.18
C GLN A 73 -28.46 -12.01 -20.34
N LEU A 74 -28.92 -11.74 -21.55
CA LEU A 74 -28.05 -11.60 -22.71
C LEU A 74 -27.57 -10.15 -22.77
N LYS A 75 -26.25 -9.92 -22.74
CA LYS A 75 -25.65 -8.60 -22.99
C LYS A 75 -24.76 -8.73 -24.22
N ASP A 76 -25.05 -7.94 -25.26
CA ASP A 76 -24.32 -7.94 -26.53
C ASP A 76 -24.18 -9.35 -27.16
N GLY A 77 -25.22 -10.19 -27.02
CA GLY A 77 -25.21 -11.56 -27.55
C GLY A 77 -24.51 -12.60 -26.67
N VAL A 78 -23.91 -12.21 -25.54
CA VAL A 78 -23.23 -13.11 -24.60
C VAL A 78 -24.09 -13.35 -23.36
N HIS A 79 -24.18 -14.61 -22.93
CA HIS A 79 -24.89 -14.99 -21.71
C HIS A 79 -24.14 -14.47 -20.48
N VAL A 80 -24.81 -13.63 -19.69
CA VAL A 80 -24.34 -13.13 -18.41
C VAL A 80 -25.27 -13.64 -17.33
N ALA A 81 -24.76 -14.51 -16.45
CA ALA A 81 -25.48 -14.88 -15.24
C ALA A 81 -25.68 -13.64 -14.38
N LYS A 82 -26.93 -13.37 -13.97
CA LYS A 82 -27.21 -12.33 -12.98
C LYS A 82 -26.58 -12.81 -11.68
N LYS A 83 -25.44 -12.23 -11.30
CA LYS A 83 -24.81 -12.57 -10.03
C LYS A 83 -25.78 -12.18 -8.92
N SER A 84 -26.18 -13.14 -8.09
CA SER A 84 -27.03 -12.92 -6.92
C SER A 84 -26.32 -12.16 -5.78
N THR A 85 -25.14 -11.61 -6.03
CA THR A 85 -24.22 -11.08 -4.99
C THR A 85 -24.48 -9.64 -4.58
N ASP A 86 -25.40 -8.95 -5.24
CA ASP A 86 -25.94 -7.73 -4.64
C ASP A 86 -27.16 -8.14 -3.82
N GLU A 87 -26.91 -8.83 -2.70
CA GLU A 87 -27.85 -8.77 -1.59
C GLU A 87 -27.99 -7.29 -1.27
N GLU A 88 -29.11 -6.69 -1.68
CA GLU A 88 -29.38 -5.28 -1.46
C GLU A 88 -29.46 -5.06 0.06
N MET A 89 -28.31 -4.75 0.67
CA MET A 89 -28.22 -4.50 2.09
C MET A 89 -29.20 -3.39 2.44
N THR A 90 -30.09 -3.66 3.40
CA THR A 90 -31.10 -2.70 3.82
C THR A 90 -30.42 -1.43 4.33
N GLU A 91 -31.12 -0.29 4.29
CA GLU A 91 -30.55 0.97 4.77
C GLU A 91 -30.14 0.89 6.25
N GLU A 92 -30.87 0.10 7.05
CA GLU A 92 -30.57 -0.16 8.46
C GLU A 92 -29.29 -0.95 8.64
N GLN A 93 -29.10 -2.03 7.87
CA GLN A 93 -27.84 -2.78 7.90
C GLN A 93 -26.66 -1.90 7.50
N LYS A 94 -26.80 -1.07 6.46
CA LYS A 94 -25.78 -0.10 6.03
C LYS A 94 -25.43 0.89 7.15
N LYS A 95 -26.41 1.36 7.94
CA LYS A 95 -26.19 2.24 9.11
C LYS A 95 -25.40 1.53 10.22
N ILE A 96 -25.74 0.29 10.51
CA ILE A 96 -25.07 -0.53 11.53
C ILE A 96 -23.60 -0.77 11.11
N MET A 97 -23.37 -1.20 9.88
CA MET A 97 -22.01 -1.44 9.35
C MET A 97 -21.15 -0.18 9.43
N ARG A 98 -21.65 0.97 8.97
CA ARG A 98 -20.90 2.25 9.07
C ARG A 98 -20.60 2.64 10.52
N THR A 99 -21.51 2.37 11.44
CA THR A 99 -21.30 2.65 12.87
C THR A 99 -20.21 1.75 13.45
N GLN A 100 -20.15 0.47 13.04
CA GLN A 100 -19.08 -0.44 13.42
C GLN A 100 -17.73 0.01 12.85
N ASP A 101 -17.70 0.40 11.56
CA ASP A 101 -16.49 0.88 10.89
C ASP A 101 -15.90 2.13 11.55
N ILE A 102 -16.74 3.13 11.86
CA ILE A 102 -16.30 4.35 12.56
C ILE A 102 -15.69 3.98 13.90
N LYS A 103 -16.39 3.18 14.72
CA LYS A 103 -15.90 2.76 16.05
C LYS A 103 -14.57 2.01 15.95
N TYR A 104 -14.41 1.14 14.95
CA TYR A 104 -13.16 0.43 14.72
C TYR A 104 -12.01 1.38 14.39
N ILE A 105 -12.24 2.33 13.49
CA ILE A 105 -11.22 3.31 13.09
C ILE A 105 -10.86 4.24 14.25
N GLU A 106 -11.85 4.69 15.03
CA GLU A 106 -11.62 5.51 16.22
C GLU A 106 -10.79 4.76 17.27
N MET A 107 -11.13 3.50 17.56
CA MET A 107 -10.34 2.65 18.44
C MET A 107 -8.89 2.54 17.96
N LYS A 108 -8.67 2.32 16.65
CA LYS A 108 -7.31 2.26 16.07
C LYS A 108 -6.60 3.61 16.13
N ARG A 109 -7.30 4.73 15.91
CA ARG A 109 -6.76 6.08 16.03
C ARG A 109 -6.28 6.36 17.45
N VAL A 110 -7.08 6.02 18.46
CA VAL A 110 -6.69 6.16 19.88
C VAL A 110 -5.46 5.31 20.21
N ALA A 111 -5.41 4.06 19.73
CA ALA A 111 -4.24 3.20 19.94
C ALA A 111 -2.97 3.78 19.29
N GLU A 112 -3.08 4.33 18.08
CA GLU A 112 -1.96 5.01 17.41
C GLU A 112 -1.55 6.29 18.14
N ALA A 113 -2.51 7.12 18.58
CA ALA A 113 -2.24 8.35 19.34
C ALA A 113 -1.46 8.05 20.63
N LYS A 114 -1.90 7.06 21.42
CA LYS A 114 -1.17 6.61 22.62
C LYS A 114 0.25 6.12 22.30
N LYS A 115 0.43 5.46 21.16
CA LYS A 115 1.75 4.98 20.75
C LYS A 115 2.66 6.12 20.27
N ILE A 116 2.11 7.12 19.59
CA ILE A 116 2.80 8.37 19.24
C ILE A 116 3.22 9.10 20.49
N GLU A 117 2.32 9.27 21.47
CA GLU A 117 2.61 9.93 22.75
C GLU A 117 3.75 9.24 23.49
N ARG A 118 3.69 7.91 23.62
CA ARG A 118 4.78 7.13 24.22
C ARG A 118 6.11 7.31 23.49
N LEU A 119 6.10 7.23 22.16
CA LEU A 119 7.33 7.43 21.36
C LEU A 119 7.87 8.85 21.45
N LYS A 120 6.99 9.87 21.53
CA LYS A 120 7.39 11.27 21.76
C LYS A 120 7.96 11.47 23.17
N GLY A 121 7.47 10.74 24.18
CA GLY A 121 8.03 10.77 25.53
C GLY A 121 9.41 10.07 25.61
N GLU A 122 9.58 8.96 24.89
CA GLU A 122 10.87 8.24 24.81
C GLU A 122 11.91 8.98 23.95
N LEU A 123 11.49 9.65 22.87
CA LEU A 123 12.36 10.43 21.99
C LEU A 123 12.43 11.88 22.46
N HIS A 124 13.57 12.30 23.01
CA HIS A 124 13.77 13.69 23.46
C HIS A 124 13.69 14.77 22.35
N LEU A 125 13.51 14.39 21.08
CA LEU A 125 13.41 15.28 19.89
C LEU A 125 14.59 16.25 19.71
N LEU A 126 15.70 16.06 20.43
CA LEU A 126 16.82 17.00 20.52
C LEU A 126 17.61 17.13 19.22
N GLU A 127 17.54 16.16 18.31
CA GLU A 127 18.31 16.13 17.04
C GLU A 127 17.42 16.08 15.79
N ALA A 128 16.10 16.28 15.92
CA ALA A 128 15.23 16.30 14.75
C ALA A 128 15.50 17.54 13.88
N ASP A 129 15.45 17.42 12.56
CA ASP A 129 15.68 18.57 11.66
C ASP A 129 14.56 19.62 11.78
N ASP A 130 13.32 19.18 12.04
CA ASP A 130 12.13 20.03 12.27
C ASP A 130 12.01 20.55 13.72
N ARG A 131 13.14 20.92 14.35
CA ARG A 131 13.11 21.55 15.68
C ARG A 131 12.52 22.96 15.60
N PRO A 132 11.74 23.40 16.61
CA PRO A 132 11.36 24.81 16.71
C PRO A 132 12.64 25.65 16.87
N LYS A 133 12.83 26.62 15.98
CA LYS A 133 13.95 27.55 16.02
C LYS A 133 13.71 28.58 17.12
N ASN A 134 14.11 28.24 18.34
CA ASN A 134 14.02 29.14 19.49
C ASN A 134 15.08 30.24 19.40
N LYS A 135 14.72 31.48 19.75
CA LYS A 135 15.64 32.62 19.81
C LYS A 135 16.23 32.70 21.21
N HIS A 136 17.56 32.78 21.31
CA HIS A 136 18.28 33.03 22.56
C HIS A 136 18.98 34.38 22.46
N THR A 137 18.57 35.35 23.29
CA THR A 137 19.06 36.73 23.25
C THR A 137 20.00 36.98 24.43
N PHE A 138 21.22 37.44 24.16
CA PHE A 138 22.17 37.85 25.17
C PHE A 138 22.08 39.35 25.40
N PHE A 139 22.09 39.78 26.65
CA PHE A 139 22.12 41.18 27.04
C PHE A 139 23.53 41.55 27.47
N VAL A 140 23.98 42.73 27.04
CA VAL A 140 25.34 43.22 27.20
C VAL A 140 25.27 44.71 27.52
N ASP A 141 26.16 45.19 28.38
CA ASP A 141 26.05 46.52 29.00
C ASP A 141 26.50 47.65 28.06
N SER A 142 27.46 47.39 27.15
CA SER A 142 28.01 48.40 26.26
C SER A 142 27.86 48.07 24.78
N LYS A 143 27.64 49.12 23.96
CA LYS A 143 27.60 49.00 22.49
C LYS A 143 28.92 48.49 21.89
N LYS A 144 30.05 48.73 22.56
CA LYS A 144 31.36 48.21 22.12
C LYS A 144 31.44 46.70 22.28
N GLU A 145 30.91 46.18 23.39
CA GLU A 145 30.90 44.74 23.68
C GLU A 145 29.96 43.99 22.73
N VAL A 146 28.87 44.62 22.27
CA VAL A 146 28.01 44.06 21.21
C VAL A 146 28.79 43.84 19.91
N GLN A 147 29.71 44.75 19.54
CA GLN A 147 30.50 44.64 18.31
C GLN A 147 31.58 43.56 18.40
N SER A 148 32.16 43.34 19.58
CA SER A 148 33.20 42.33 19.82
C SER A 148 32.64 41.02 20.41
N PHE A 149 31.31 40.83 20.41
CA PHE A 149 30.68 39.70 21.07
C PHE A 149 30.98 38.39 20.33
N ASP A 150 31.69 37.49 20.99
CA ASP A 150 31.91 36.13 20.52
C ASP A 150 31.19 35.13 21.44
N LEU A 151 30.41 34.24 20.80
CA LEU A 151 29.59 33.25 21.49
C LEU A 151 30.43 32.17 22.17
N ALA A 152 31.54 31.76 21.53
CA ALA A 152 32.37 30.67 22.03
C ALA A 152 33.09 31.06 23.33
N SER A 153 33.71 32.25 23.33
CA SER A 153 34.34 32.84 24.51
C SER A 153 33.33 33.14 25.62
N HIS A 154 32.18 33.74 25.29
CA HIS A 154 31.16 34.05 26.30
C HIS A 154 30.62 32.79 27.02
N LEU A 155 30.40 31.71 26.29
CA LEU A 155 29.92 30.44 26.86
C LEU A 155 31.03 29.55 27.41
N ASN A 156 32.31 29.96 27.28
CA ASN A 156 33.49 29.15 27.62
C ASN A 156 33.47 27.75 26.98
N THR A 157 33.07 27.66 25.72
CA THR A 157 32.94 26.41 24.96
C THR A 157 33.81 26.42 23.71
N VAL A 158 34.11 25.23 23.18
CA VAL A 158 34.81 25.09 21.89
C VAL A 158 33.89 25.56 20.74
N PRO A 159 34.42 26.24 19.69
CA PRO A 159 33.62 26.71 18.55
C PRO A 159 32.73 25.63 17.90
N GLU A 160 33.21 24.38 17.84
CA GLU A 160 32.46 23.24 17.26
C GLU A 160 31.15 22.91 17.98
N LEU A 161 31.02 23.30 19.26
CA LEU A 161 29.85 23.01 20.09
C LEU A 161 28.86 24.19 20.15
N VAL A 162 29.21 25.34 19.58
CA VAL A 162 28.37 26.55 19.60
C VAL A 162 27.04 26.32 18.89
N ASP A 163 27.04 25.58 17.78
CA ASP A 163 25.81 25.29 17.02
C ASP A 163 24.86 24.32 17.75
N ARG A 164 25.38 23.53 18.70
CA ARG A 164 24.60 22.51 19.40
C ARG A 164 23.74 23.15 20.49
N VAL A 165 22.41 23.05 20.39
CA VAL A 165 21.51 23.77 21.31
C VAL A 165 21.49 23.24 22.75
N PHE A 166 21.72 21.94 22.95
CA PHE A 166 21.55 21.23 24.22
C PHE A 166 22.86 20.58 24.68
N ASN A 167 23.07 20.49 26.00
CA ASN A 167 24.26 19.88 26.62
C ASN A 167 25.57 20.40 26.00
N ARG A 168 25.85 21.68 26.22
CA ARG A 168 27.08 22.39 25.80
C ARG A 168 28.07 22.44 26.97
N PRO A 169 29.03 21.50 27.07
CA PRO A 169 30.01 21.50 28.16
C PRO A 169 31.04 22.63 28.01
N THR A 170 31.45 23.22 29.13
CA THR A 170 32.56 24.17 29.18
C THR A 170 33.90 23.48 28.94
N ILE A 171 34.93 24.25 28.58
CA ILE A 171 36.29 23.75 28.34
C ILE A 171 36.82 22.99 29.56
N ASP A 172 36.58 23.48 30.77
CA ASP A 172 37.03 22.80 32.00
C ASP A 172 36.27 21.50 32.25
N THR A 173 35.00 21.44 31.87
CA THR A 173 34.19 20.22 31.93
C THR A 173 34.71 19.17 30.95
N LEU A 174 35.12 19.58 29.75
CA LEU A 174 35.71 18.69 28.74
C LEU A 174 37.07 18.12 29.19
N LYS A 175 37.86 18.90 29.94
CA LYS A 175 39.15 18.45 30.49
C LYS A 175 38.99 17.50 31.68
N SER A 176 38.02 17.76 32.55
CA SER A 176 37.87 17.05 33.84
C SER A 176 36.99 15.80 33.77
N LYS A 177 35.91 15.82 32.98
CA LYS A 177 34.91 14.74 32.99
C LYS A 177 35.13 13.74 31.86
N ARG A 178 34.92 12.45 32.17
CA ARG A 178 34.87 11.37 31.17
C ARG A 178 33.46 11.21 30.62
N ILE A 179 33.37 10.86 29.33
CA ILE A 179 32.09 10.59 28.66
C ILE A 179 31.47 9.33 29.26
N GLN A 180 30.21 9.44 29.70
CA GLN A 180 29.44 8.29 30.17
C GLN A 180 28.71 7.65 28.99
N GLY A 181 29.02 6.38 28.69
CA GLY A 181 28.40 5.62 27.61
C GLY A 181 29.42 5.01 26.65
N ALA A 182 28.94 4.54 25.50
CA ALA A 182 29.77 3.90 24.50
C ALA A 182 30.55 4.95 23.68
N THR A 183 31.88 4.85 23.71
CA THR A 183 32.80 5.77 23.01
C THR A 183 33.35 5.20 21.71
N ASP A 184 33.25 3.88 21.51
CA ASP A 184 33.72 3.21 20.29
C ASP A 184 32.95 3.70 19.06
N PRO A 185 33.61 4.12 17.96
CA PRO A 185 32.94 4.65 16.78
C PRO A 185 31.82 3.75 16.22
N LYS A 186 32.01 2.43 16.21
CA LYS A 186 30.99 1.49 15.71
C LYS A 186 29.76 1.45 16.61
N SER A 187 29.98 1.49 17.93
CA SER A 187 28.89 1.55 18.91
C SER A 187 28.07 2.85 18.77
N VAL A 188 28.73 3.98 18.56
CA VAL A 188 28.10 5.30 18.35
C VAL A 188 27.27 5.31 17.06
N GLU A 189 27.81 4.77 15.96
CA GLU A 189 27.10 4.65 14.69
C GLU A 189 25.84 3.77 14.82
N LYS A 190 25.94 2.65 15.55
CA LYS A 190 24.80 1.76 15.82
C LYS A 190 23.69 2.48 16.59
N LEU A 191 24.04 3.27 17.61
CA LEU A 191 23.08 4.09 18.37
C LEU A 191 22.44 5.16 17.47
N GLY A 192 23.22 5.81 16.60
CA GLY A 192 22.70 6.76 15.60
C GLY A 192 21.70 6.12 14.65
N LYS A 193 21.99 4.91 14.14
CA LYS A 193 21.07 4.13 13.29
C LYS A 193 19.77 3.77 14.03
N GLN A 194 19.87 3.31 15.28
CA GLN A 194 18.69 3.02 16.11
C GLN A 194 17.82 4.25 16.33
N ARG A 195 18.43 5.40 16.65
CA ARG A 195 17.76 6.68 16.83
C ARG A 195 17.02 7.11 15.54
N LYS A 196 17.70 7.11 14.39
CA LYS A 196 17.10 7.42 13.09
C LYS A 196 15.91 6.51 12.76
N ARG A 197 16.02 5.21 13.08
CA ARG A 197 14.92 4.25 12.92
C ARG A 197 13.71 4.63 13.77
N GLN A 198 13.91 5.02 15.03
CA GLN A 198 12.80 5.41 15.91
C GLN A 198 12.11 6.69 15.42
N TYR A 199 12.86 7.69 14.97
CA TYR A 199 12.27 8.88 14.33
C TYR A 199 11.47 8.52 13.07
N LYS A 200 11.98 7.63 12.22
CA LYS A 200 11.23 7.15 11.04
C LYS A 200 9.92 6.46 11.43
N ILE A 201 9.94 5.63 12.47
CA ILE A 201 8.73 4.98 13.00
C ILE A 201 7.73 6.02 13.53
N LEU A 202 8.21 7.02 14.26
CA LEU A 202 7.37 8.10 14.78
C LEU A 202 6.70 8.88 13.62
N CYS A 203 7.45 9.30 12.60
CA CYS A 203 6.89 9.99 11.42
C CYS A 203 5.82 9.14 10.72
N GLN A 204 6.11 7.86 10.47
CA GLN A 204 5.15 6.95 9.85
C GLN A 204 3.86 6.80 10.66
N ARG A 205 3.96 6.78 12.00
CA ARG A 205 2.78 6.70 12.88
C ARG A 205 1.98 7.99 12.86
N ILE A 206 2.64 9.16 12.88
CA ILE A 206 1.96 10.45 12.73
C ILE A 206 1.21 10.51 11.39
N ASP A 207 1.83 10.08 10.30
CA ASP A 207 1.17 10.04 9.00
C ASP A 207 0.02 9.04 8.95
N ARG A 208 0.16 7.90 9.62
CA ARG A 208 -0.92 6.92 9.76
C ARG A 208 -2.09 7.50 10.53
N GLU A 209 -1.84 8.17 11.65
CA GLU A 209 -2.87 8.83 12.45
C GLU A 209 -3.64 9.85 11.62
N LYS A 210 -2.94 10.73 10.88
CA LYS A 210 -3.55 11.69 9.94
C LYS A 210 -4.44 11.00 8.90
N LYS A 211 -3.97 9.90 8.32
CA LYS A 211 -4.77 9.12 7.34
C LYS A 211 -6.02 8.53 8.00
N MET A 212 -5.90 7.96 9.19
CA MET A 212 -7.03 7.42 9.93
C MET A 212 -8.03 8.52 10.32
N PHE A 213 -7.55 9.71 10.67
CA PHE A 213 -8.37 10.88 10.94
C PHE A 213 -9.22 11.26 9.71
N VAL A 214 -8.59 11.41 8.54
CA VAL A 214 -9.31 11.72 7.29
C VAL A 214 -10.34 10.65 6.93
N ILE A 215 -10.00 9.36 7.10
CA ILE A 215 -10.96 8.28 6.85
C ILE A 215 -12.14 8.37 7.85
N SER A 216 -11.86 8.64 9.13
CA SER A 216 -12.92 8.79 10.14
C SER A 216 -13.88 9.94 9.78
N GLU A 217 -13.36 11.08 9.33
CA GLU A 217 -14.18 12.20 8.86
C GLU A 217 -15.02 11.82 7.62
N LYS A 218 -14.45 11.06 6.68
CA LYS A 218 -15.16 10.61 5.47
C LYS A 218 -16.31 9.66 5.80
N ILE A 219 -16.14 8.75 6.76
CA ILE A 219 -17.21 7.84 7.14
C ILE A 219 -18.26 8.57 7.98
N GLN A 220 -17.83 9.46 8.89
CA GLN A 220 -18.73 10.30 9.67
C GLN A 220 -19.60 11.19 8.77
N THR A 221 -19.01 11.88 7.79
CA THR A 221 -19.77 12.66 6.80
C THR A 221 -20.76 11.80 6.03
N ARG A 222 -20.39 10.59 5.58
CA ARG A 222 -21.33 9.65 4.93
C ARG A 222 -22.48 9.20 5.85
N LYS A 223 -22.24 9.09 7.16
CA LYS A 223 -23.27 8.82 8.16
C LYS A 223 -24.19 10.03 8.33
N ASP A 224 -23.64 11.23 8.46
CA ASP A 224 -24.41 12.48 8.59
C ASP A 224 -25.25 12.77 7.33
N LEU A 225 -24.76 12.38 6.15
CA LEU A 225 -25.50 12.46 4.88
C LEU A 225 -26.69 11.49 4.79
N GLN A 226 -26.85 10.55 5.72
CA GLN A 226 -28.08 9.76 5.80
C GLN A 226 -29.23 10.53 6.47
N ASP A 227 -28.95 11.66 7.13
CA ASP A 227 -30.01 12.56 7.60
C ASP A 227 -30.80 13.11 6.39
N LYS A 228 -32.13 13.12 6.51
CA LYS A 228 -33.05 13.59 5.47
C LYS A 228 -33.10 15.12 5.35
N ARG A 229 -32.39 15.86 6.22
CA ARG A 229 -32.27 17.32 6.13
C ARG A 229 -31.71 17.78 4.77
N LYS A 230 -32.21 18.93 4.31
CA LYS A 230 -31.69 19.59 3.11
C LYS A 230 -30.23 20.00 3.33
N LYS A 231 -29.39 19.70 2.34
CA LYS A 231 -27.94 19.94 2.38
C LYS A 231 -27.41 20.25 0.99
N VAL A 232 -26.42 21.13 0.94
CA VAL A 232 -25.71 21.51 -0.29
C VAL A 232 -24.24 21.19 -0.11
N LYS A 233 -23.65 20.51 -1.10
CA LYS A 233 -22.20 20.25 -1.10
C LYS A 233 -21.46 21.55 -1.42
N VAL A 234 -20.55 21.96 -0.52
CA VAL A 234 -19.74 23.18 -0.67
C VAL A 234 -18.36 22.86 -1.20
N LYS A 235 -17.75 21.75 -0.76
CA LYS A 235 -16.44 21.28 -1.24
C LYS A 235 -16.47 19.79 -1.53
N ASN A 236 -15.78 19.39 -2.59
CA ASN A 236 -15.63 18.00 -2.98
C ASN A 236 -14.71 17.23 -2.04
N GLU A 237 -14.88 15.90 -2.01
CA GLU A 237 -14.00 15.00 -1.27
C GLU A 237 -12.62 14.99 -1.95
N THR A 238 -11.55 15.07 -1.17
CA THR A 238 -10.17 14.91 -1.66
C THR A 238 -9.50 13.73 -0.95
N ASN A 239 -8.27 13.40 -1.33
CA ASN A 239 -7.51 12.35 -0.63
C ASN A 239 -7.15 12.75 0.81
N THR A 240 -7.06 14.04 1.09
CA THR A 240 -6.60 14.61 2.36
C THR A 240 -7.71 15.18 3.22
N SER A 241 -8.93 15.32 2.70
CA SER A 241 -10.05 15.89 3.44
C SER A 241 -11.38 15.23 3.05
N ALA A 242 -12.31 15.14 4.00
CA ALA A 242 -13.69 14.80 3.71
C ALA A 242 -14.39 15.90 2.90
N ALA A 243 -15.50 15.55 2.25
CA ALA A 243 -16.35 16.53 1.58
C ALA A 243 -17.07 17.42 2.62
N VAL A 244 -17.21 18.72 2.31
CA VAL A 244 -17.87 19.68 3.20
C VAL A 244 -19.27 19.96 2.69
N TYR A 245 -20.26 19.83 3.57
CA TYR A 245 -21.66 20.09 3.29
C TYR A 245 -22.20 21.18 4.21
N LYS A 246 -23.03 22.07 3.65
CA LYS A 246 -23.81 23.05 4.39
C LYS A 246 -25.22 22.50 4.55
N PHE A 247 -25.62 22.24 5.79
CA PHE A 247 -26.98 21.83 6.14
C PHE A 247 -27.86 23.07 6.32
N GLU A 248 -29.14 22.94 5.99
CA GLU A 248 -30.14 23.98 6.25
C GLU A 248 -30.19 24.30 7.76
N ALA A 249 -30.18 25.60 8.10
CA ALA A 249 -30.19 26.07 9.49
C ALA A 249 -31.59 25.91 10.10
N LYS A 250 -31.97 24.67 10.39
CA LYS A 250 -33.24 24.30 11.00
C LYS A 250 -32.99 23.47 12.25
N ARG A 251 -33.53 23.94 13.39
CA ARG A 251 -33.47 23.22 14.66
C ARG A 251 -34.25 21.90 14.55
N GLN A 252 -33.67 20.80 15.04
CA GLN A 252 -34.43 19.57 15.24
C GLN A 252 -35.48 19.82 16.33
N ARG A 253 -36.72 19.40 16.05
CA ARG A 253 -37.77 19.35 17.06
C ARG A 253 -37.65 18.05 17.83
#